data_AF-A0A2T3JBI5-F1
#
_entry.id   AF-A0A2T3JBI5-F1
#
_cell.length_a   1.000
_cell.length_b   1.000
_cell.length_c   1.000
_cell.angle_alpha   90.00
_cell.angle_beta   90.00
_cell.angle_gamma   90.00
#
_symmetry.space_group_name_H-M   'P 1'
#
loop_
_entity.id
_entity.type
_entity.pdbx_description
1 polymer ?
#
loop_
_entity_poly.entity_id
_entity_poly.type
_entity_poly.pdbx_seq_one_letter_code
_entity_poly.pdbx_strand_id
1 'polypeptide(L)'
;MPLIMNKERLTKLISSAKFYELNLHDDNIKACLIAVYMYEDFNDEHLDFTLMEAYRSQPTVFIGALRKTKEFCCCLEALNREIE
;
A
#
# COMPACT_ATOMS: atom_id res chain seq x y z
N MET A 1 -17.85 2.71 -8.52
CA MET A 1 -17.05 3.87 -8.98
C MET A 1 -15.72 3.35 -9.48
N PRO A 2 -15.16 3.85 -10.60
CA PRO A 2 -13.76 3.60 -10.90
C PRO A 2 -12.92 4.21 -9.77
N LEU A 3 -11.97 3.43 -9.24
CA LEU A 3 -11.01 3.90 -8.24
C LEU A 3 -10.14 4.96 -8.95
N ILE A 4 -10.42 6.24 -8.73
CA ILE A 4 -9.55 7.31 -9.23
C ILE A 4 -8.30 7.23 -8.37
N MET A 5 -7.22 6.69 -8.95
CA MET A 5 -5.99 6.56 -8.20
C MET A 5 -5.42 7.93 -7.85
N ASN A 6 -5.29 8.20 -6.54
CA ASN A 6 -4.51 9.31 -6.04
C ASN A 6 -3.01 8.99 -6.19
N LYS A 7 -2.39 9.50 -7.27
CA LYS A 7 -0.97 9.27 -7.55
C LYS A 7 -0.05 9.87 -6.46
N GLU A 8 -0.39 11.03 -5.92
CA GLU A 8 0.40 11.69 -4.88
C GLU A 8 0.51 10.84 -3.61
N ARG A 9 -0.62 10.25 -3.18
CA ARG A 9 -0.67 9.33 -2.04
C ARG A 9 0.21 8.09 -2.26
N LEU A 10 0.14 7.49 -3.45
CA LEU A 10 0.97 6.34 -3.81
C LEU A 10 2.47 6.69 -3.79
N THR A 11 2.84 7.84 -4.36
CA THR A 11 4.23 8.33 -4.36
C THR A 11 4.74 8.59 -2.93
N LYS A 12 3.92 9.18 -2.05
CA LYS A 12 4.27 9.36 -0.63
C LYS A 12 4.54 8.02 0.06
N LEU A 13 3.65 7.05 -0.12
CA LEU A 13 3.81 5.70 0.46
C LEU A 13 5.07 4.98 -0.03
N ILE A 14 5.38 5.04 -1.33
CA ILE A 14 6.63 4.49 -1.88
C ILE A 14 7.84 5.20 -1.26
N SER A 15 7.77 6.53 -1.11
CA SER A 15 8.85 7.32 -0.51
C SER A 15 9.06 6.95 0.96
N SER A 16 7.99 6.75 1.73
CA SER A 16 8.05 6.27 3.11
C SER A 16 8.66 4.87 3.20
N ALA A 17 8.25 3.94 2.34
CA ALA A 17 8.83 2.59 2.31
C ALA A 17 10.33 2.61 2.00
N LYS A 18 10.77 3.45 1.05
CA LYS A 18 12.20 3.67 0.74
C LYS A 18 12.96 4.27 1.92
N PHE A 19 12.38 5.26 2.60
CA PHE A 19 12.98 5.88 3.79
C PHE A 19 13.21 4.87 4.93
N TYR A 20 12.28 3.93 5.12
CA TYR A 20 12.42 2.85 6.11
C TYR A 20 13.15 1.61 5.58
N GLU A 21 13.80 1.70 4.41
CA GLU A 21 14.56 0.61 3.78
C GLU A 21 13.74 -0.69 3.58
N LEU A 22 12.41 -0.57 3.40
CA LEU A 22 11.55 -1.71 3.14
C LEU A 22 11.79 -2.26 1.74
N ASN A 23 11.83 -3.58 1.61
CA ASN A 23 11.98 -4.23 0.31
C ASN A 23 10.69 -4.10 -0.52
N LEU A 24 10.67 -3.16 -1.47
CA LEU A 24 9.52 -2.95 -2.36
C LEU A 24 9.21 -4.12 -3.31
N HIS A 25 10.12 -5.09 -3.45
CA HIS A 25 9.87 -6.31 -4.22
C HIS A 25 9.26 -7.44 -3.38
N ASP A 26 9.15 -7.27 -2.07
CA ASP A 26 8.47 -8.21 -1.18
C ASP A 26 6.95 -8.05 -1.29
N ASP A 27 6.25 -9.14 -1.60
CA ASP A 27 4.79 -9.15 -1.78
C ASP A 27 4.02 -8.75 -0.51
N ASN A 28 4.57 -9.00 0.68
CA ASN A 28 3.97 -8.57 1.94
C ASN A 28 4.10 -7.06 2.11
N ILE A 29 5.24 -6.47 1.76
CA ILE A 29 5.42 -5.00 1.75
C ILE A 29 4.46 -4.35 0.75
N LYS A 30 4.36 -4.88 -0.47
CA LYS A 30 3.40 -4.40 -1.48
C LYS A 30 1.97 -4.48 -0.97
N ALA A 31 1.63 -5.56 -0.27
CA ALA A 31 0.30 -5.71 0.29
C ALA A 31 0.00 -4.72 1.42
N CYS A 32 0.97 -4.43 2.31
CA CYS A 32 0.84 -3.39 3.31
C CYS A 32 0.65 -2.01 2.66
N LEU A 33 1.44 -1.68 1.63
CA LEU A 33 1.29 -0.44 0.88
C LEU A 33 -0.11 -0.27 0.28
N ILE A 34 -0.62 -1.30 -0.37
CA ILE A 34 -1.95 -1.26 -1.00
C ILE A 34 -3.05 -1.19 0.05
N ALA A 35 -2.92 -1.93 1.16
CA ALA A 35 -3.90 -1.87 2.26
C ALA A 35 -4.01 -0.45 2.82
N VAL A 36 -2.87 0.22 3.05
CA VAL A 36 -2.83 1.61 3.53
C VAL A 36 -3.32 2.59 2.46
N TYR A 37 -2.99 2.33 1.19
CA TYR A 37 -3.46 3.11 0.06
C TYR A 37 -4.99 3.11 -0.04
N MET A 38 -5.60 1.93 0.07
CA MET A 38 -7.05 1.70 0.01
C MET A 38 -7.78 2.18 1.27
N TYR A 39 -7.07 2.56 2.33
CA TYR A 39 -7.68 3.02 3.57
C TYR A 39 -8.02 4.51 3.51
N GLU A 40 -9.23 4.81 3.02
CA GLU A 40 -9.72 6.16 2.71
C GLU A 40 -10.02 7.03 3.95
N ASP A 41 -10.11 6.44 5.14
CA ASP A 41 -10.51 7.14 6.37
C ASP A 41 -9.38 7.97 7.03
N PHE A 42 -8.16 7.98 6.48
CA PHE A 42 -6.99 8.59 7.13
C PHE A 42 -6.43 9.80 6.38
N ASN A 43 -6.15 10.86 7.16
CA ASN A 43 -5.42 12.03 6.70
C ASN A 43 -4.03 11.60 6.16
N ASP A 44 -3.62 12.17 5.03
CA ASP A 44 -2.34 11.86 4.37
C ASP A 44 -1.12 12.16 5.28
N GLU A 45 -1.29 12.98 6.32
CA GLU A 45 -0.26 13.33 7.32
C GLU A 45 0.24 12.14 8.16
N HIS A 46 -0.50 11.02 8.21
CA HIS A 46 -0.13 9.85 9.02
C HIS A 46 0.14 8.58 8.19
N LEU A 47 0.38 8.75 6.89
CA LEU A 47 0.60 7.64 5.95
C LEU A 47 1.81 6.78 6.33
N ASP A 48 2.90 7.40 6.74
CA ASP A 48 4.15 6.73 7.10
C ASP A 48 3.99 5.91 8.39
N PHE A 49 3.35 6.47 9.41
CA PHE A 49 3.01 5.78 10.65
C PHE A 49 2.11 4.58 10.38
N THR A 50 1.05 4.78 9.59
CA THR A 50 0.08 3.72 9.26
C THR A 50 0.72 2.60 8.45
N LEU A 51 1.63 2.93 7.53
CA LEU A 51 2.44 1.95 6.80
C LEU A 51 3.29 1.11 7.75
N MET A 52 3.95 1.74 8.72
CA MET A 52 4.79 1.01 9.68
C MET A 52 3.97 0.13 10.61
N GLU A 53 2.78 0.55 11.03
CA GLU A 53 1.87 -0.29 11.81
C GLU A 53 1.37 -1.50 11.01
N ALA A 54 0.98 -1.31 9.74
CA ALA A 54 0.59 -2.39 8.85
C ALA A 54 1.75 -3.38 8.60
N TYR A 55 2.97 -2.86 8.44
CA TYR A 55 4.18 -3.67 8.25
C TYR A 55 4.59 -4.46 9.51
N ARG A 56 4.42 -3.89 10.71
CA ARG A 56 4.74 -4.57 11.96
C ARG A 56 3.72 -5.65 12.33
N SER A 57 2.44 -5.36 12.09
CA SER A 57 1.34 -6.26 12.44
C SER A 57 1.15 -7.39 11.43
N GLN A 58 1.48 -7.16 10.15
CA GLN A 58 1.28 -8.07 9.01
C GLN A 58 0.06 -8.99 9.16
N PRO A 59 -1.18 -8.44 9.20
CA PRO A 59 -2.37 -9.23 9.46
C PRO A 59 -2.66 -10.14 8.26
N THR A 60 -2.00 -11.31 8.25
CA THR A 60 -1.88 -12.23 7.10
C THR A 60 -3.23 -12.68 6.55
N VAL A 61 -4.21 -12.95 7.41
CA VAL A 61 -5.57 -13.34 7.00
C VAL A 61 -6.26 -12.20 6.26
N PHE A 62 -6.17 -10.96 6.77
CA PHE A 62 -6.79 -9.80 6.15
C PHE A 62 -6.10 -9.42 4.83
N ILE A 63 -4.76 -9.43 4.81
CA ILE A 63 -3.98 -9.23 3.59
C ILE A 63 -4.31 -10.31 2.54
N GLY A 64 -4.43 -11.57 2.96
CA GLY A 64 -4.79 -12.67 2.09
C GLY A 64 -6.17 -12.51 1.46
N ALA A 65 -7.15 -12.03 2.22
CA ALA A 65 -8.48 -11.71 1.72
C ALA A 65 -8.46 -10.50 0.77
N LEU A 66 -7.75 -9.43 1.14
CA LEU A 66 -7.57 -8.23 0.32
C LEU A 66 -6.98 -8.55 -1.06
N ARG A 67 -5.98 -9.43 -1.13
CA ARG A 67 -5.35 -9.86 -2.39
C ARG A 67 -6.31 -10.50 -3.40
N LYS A 68 -7.53 -10.88 -2.99
CA LYS A 68 -8.56 -11.45 -3.86
C LYS A 68 -9.52 -10.41 -4.43
N THR A 69 -9.45 -9.16 -3.98
CA THR A 69 -10.33 -8.10 -4.48
C THR A 69 -9.80 -7.51 -5.79
N LYS A 70 -10.71 -7.06 -6.64
CA LYS A 70 -10.36 -6.44 -7.92
C LYS A 70 -9.60 -5.13 -7.71
N GLU A 71 -10.03 -4.36 -6.70
CA GLU A 71 -9.46 -3.10 -6.28
C GLU A 71 -7.99 -3.27 -5.89
N PHE A 72 -7.69 -4.30 -5.09
CA PHE A 72 -6.32 -4.62 -4.72
C PHE A 72 -5.48 -4.95 -5.95
N CYS A 73 -5.97 -5.80 -6.86
CA CYS A 73 -5.24 -6.15 -8.08
C CYS A 73 -4.94 -4.92 -8.95
N CYS A 74 -5.90 -4.02 -9.12
CA CYS A 74 -5.68 -2.77 -9.85
C CYS A 74 -4.63 -1.87 -9.17
N CYS A 75 -4.67 -1.75 -7.85
CA CYS A 75 -3.67 -0.98 -7.10
C CYS A 75 -2.28 -1.63 -7.17
N LEU A 76 -2.20 -2.97 -7.17
CA LEU A 76 -0.94 -3.70 -7.32
C LEU A 76 -0.31 -3.50 -8.69
N GLU A 77 -1.10 -3.56 -9.76
CA GLU A 77 -0.62 -3.27 -11.12
C GLU A 77 -0.03 -1.86 -11.22
N ALA A 78 -0.70 -0.87 -10.63
CA ALA A 78 -0.21 0.49 -10.58
C ALA A 78 1.06 0.65 -9.74
N LEU A 79 1.09 0.05 -8.55
CA LEU A 79 2.28 0.05 -7.70
C LEU A 79 3.47 -0.56 -8.45
N ASN A 80 3.29 -1.70 -9.11
CA ASN A 80 4.35 -2.35 -9.88
C ASN A 80 4.91 -1.45 -10.99
N ARG A 81 4.06 -0.69 -11.70
CA ARG A 81 4.52 0.27 -12.73
C ARG A 81 5.29 1.47 -12.17
N GLU A 82 5.07 1.85 -10.92
CA GLU A 82 5.73 3.01 -10.29
C GLU A 82 7.02 2.62 -9.55
N ILE A 83 7.24 1.33 -9.26
CA ILE A 83 8.47 0.82 -8.62
C ILE A 83 9.48 0.23 -9.62
N GLU A 84 9.04 -0.11 -10.84
CA GLU A 84 9.91 -0.43 -11.99
C GLU A 84 10.72 0.79 -12.45
#